data_AF-A0A8H3YEG0-F1
#
_entry.id   AF-A0A8H3YEG0-F1
#
_cell.length_a   1.000
_cell.length_b   1.000
_cell.length_c   1.000
_cell.angle_alpha   90.00
_cell.angle_beta   90.00
_cell.angle_gamma   90.00
#
_symmetry.space_group_name_H-M   'P 1'
#
loop_
_entity.id
_entity.type
_entity.pdbx_description
1 polymer ?
#
loop_
_entity_poly.entity_id
_entity_poly.type
_entity_poly.pdbx_seq_one_letter_code
_entity_poly.pdbx_strand_id
1 'polypeptide(L)'
;MSSRLLADYPSLATYTEDQLKDLLTQDDYLDAFLYSLPQVQGVLERQQELSRANDELAKRNLALQNELIALRAATASAYSTAQHLQDRWKEIEQKQAGLYSKYRPSFLHLRLRHATSDQDTLTESLAANFIESTASVNGTRGPSRTDSPAAGMAVSQGGGSQGALGRGREDFVGAGMGDAQPVSLEDFIRTFKAARKVYHKRAIWCERWSRGEVAWRED
;
A
#
# COMPACT_ATOMS: atom_id res chain seq x y z
N MET A 1 82.40 50.77 0.40
CA MET A 1 81.65 49.55 0.04
C MET A 1 80.25 49.71 0.60
N SER A 2 79.37 50.42 -0.09
CA SER A 2 77.96 50.56 0.29
C SER A 2 77.32 49.18 0.24
N SER A 3 77.09 48.59 1.42
CA SER A 3 76.48 47.28 1.54
C SER A 3 75.09 47.32 0.88
N ARG A 4 74.70 46.26 0.15
CA ARG A 4 73.36 46.15 -0.46
C ARG A 4 72.24 46.40 0.55
N LEU A 5 72.47 46.05 1.82
CA LEU A 5 71.58 46.32 2.95
C LEU A 5 71.31 47.83 3.16
N LEU A 6 72.30 48.69 2.96
CA LEU A 6 72.15 50.14 3.06
C LEU A 6 71.43 50.75 1.86
N ALA A 7 71.46 50.06 0.71
CA ALA A 7 70.71 50.46 -0.48
C ALA A 7 69.23 50.04 -0.40
N ASP A 8 68.96 48.85 0.15
CA ASP A 8 67.59 48.34 0.30
C ASP A 8 66.88 48.94 1.54
N TYR A 9 67.64 49.33 2.57
CA TYR A 9 67.13 49.91 3.82
C TYR A 9 67.90 51.18 4.21
N PRO A 10 67.58 52.34 3.57
CA PRO A 10 68.26 53.61 3.85
C PRO A 10 68.03 54.13 5.28
N SER A 11 67.00 53.62 5.97
CA SER A 11 66.72 53.92 7.38
C SER A 11 67.80 53.39 8.33
N LEU A 12 68.60 52.39 7.93
CA LEU A 12 69.71 51.88 8.75
C LEU A 12 70.91 52.84 8.77
N ALA A 13 70.98 53.81 7.86
CA ALA A 13 72.07 54.78 7.77
C ALA A 13 72.04 55.84 8.89
N THR A 14 70.88 56.06 9.50
CA THR A 14 70.67 57.11 10.52
C THR A 14 70.94 56.64 11.95
N TYR A 15 71.13 55.35 12.16
CA TYR A 15 71.34 54.76 13.49
C TYR A 15 72.84 54.63 13.81
N THR A 16 73.20 54.86 15.07
CA THR A 16 74.58 54.72 15.55
C THR A 16 74.97 53.25 15.72
N GLU A 17 76.27 52.95 15.72
CA GLU A 17 76.78 51.57 15.83
C GLU A 17 76.30 50.85 17.10
N ASP A 18 76.18 51.57 18.21
CA ASP A 18 75.66 51.02 19.47
C ASP A 18 74.16 50.69 19.38
N GLN A 19 73.37 51.51 18.67
CA GLN A 19 71.94 51.23 18.42
C GLN A 19 71.75 50.03 17.50
N LEU A 20 72.65 49.83 16.52
CA LEU A 20 72.66 48.65 15.65
C LEU A 20 73.03 47.37 16.42
N LYS A 21 73.92 47.46 17.42
CA LYS A 21 74.26 46.33 18.31
C LYS A 21 73.10 46.01 19.25
N ASP A 22 72.46 47.02 19.83
CA ASP A 22 71.28 46.82 20.68
C ASP A 22 70.11 46.22 19.88
N LEU A 23 69.91 46.68 18.63
CA LEU A 23 68.92 46.12 17.71
C LEU A 23 69.17 44.64 17.37
N LEU A 24 70.44 44.21 17.30
CA LEU A 24 70.81 42.82 17.03
C LEU A 24 70.76 41.93 18.29
N THR A 25 70.75 42.56 19.48
CA THR A 25 70.81 41.86 20.78
C THR A 25 69.43 41.71 21.41
N GLN A 26 68.48 42.58 21.08
CA GLN A 26 67.13 42.60 21.62
C GLN A 26 66.08 42.48 20.52
N ASP A 27 65.43 41.31 20.45
CA ASP A 27 64.40 41.00 19.45
C ASP A 27 63.22 41.99 19.47
N ASP A 28 62.83 42.51 20.65
CA ASP A 28 61.74 43.47 20.80
C ASP A 28 62.02 44.81 20.09
N TYR A 29 63.27 45.26 20.07
CA TYR A 29 63.68 46.48 19.37
C TYR A 29 63.77 46.26 17.86
N LEU A 30 64.20 45.06 17.46
CA LEU A 30 64.20 44.65 16.06
C LEU A 30 62.77 44.57 15.52
N ASP A 31 61.84 44.00 16.27
CA ASP A 31 60.42 43.95 15.94
C ASP A 31 59.83 45.37 15.82
N ALA A 32 60.11 46.26 16.78
CA ALA A 32 59.66 47.65 16.71
C ALA A 32 60.20 48.38 15.46
N PHE A 33 61.45 48.11 15.07
CA PHE A 33 62.03 48.62 13.83
C PHE A 33 61.39 47.99 12.58
N LEU A 34 61.13 46.68 12.57
CA LEU A 34 60.44 46.02 11.46
C LEU A 34 59.01 46.52 11.28
N TYR A 35 58.26 46.75 12.37
CA TYR A 35 56.93 47.35 12.33
C TYR A 35 56.96 48.85 11.97
N SER A 36 58.11 49.51 12.07
CA SER A 36 58.29 50.89 11.57
C SER A 36 58.48 50.95 10.05
N LEU A 37 58.81 49.83 9.41
CA LEU A 37 59.07 49.78 7.97
C LEU A 37 57.75 49.89 7.19
N PRO A 38 57.63 50.82 6.22
CA PRO A 38 56.36 51.06 5.51
C PRO A 38 55.89 49.85 4.71
N GLN A 39 56.81 48.99 4.25
CA GLN A 39 56.48 47.75 3.54
C GLN A 39 55.79 46.74 4.46
N VAL A 40 56.27 46.61 5.70
CA VAL A 40 55.70 45.70 6.71
C VAL A 40 54.36 46.25 7.21
N GLN A 41 54.27 47.56 7.44
CA GLN A 41 53.00 48.23 7.77
C GLN A 41 51.94 47.99 6.70
N GLY A 42 52.28 48.19 5.43
CA GLY A 42 51.34 47.95 4.33
C GLY A 42 50.93 46.49 4.16
N VAL A 43 51.76 45.52 4.56
CA VAL A 43 51.37 44.10 4.59
C VAL A 43 50.44 43.82 5.78
N LEU A 44 50.74 44.40 6.93
CA LEU A 44 49.97 44.22 8.16
C LEU A 44 48.57 44.88 8.05
N GLU A 45 48.47 46.04 7.42
CA GLU A 45 47.19 46.68 7.06
C GLU A 45 46.36 45.78 6.14
N ARG A 46 46.96 45.26 5.05
CA ARG A 46 46.29 44.29 4.17
C ARG A 46 45.85 43.02 4.90
N GLN A 47 46.67 42.52 5.81
CA GLN A 47 46.31 41.37 6.65
C GLN A 47 45.11 41.68 7.56
N GLN A 48 45.06 42.88 8.16
CA GLN A 48 43.93 43.32 8.99
C GLN A 48 42.65 43.50 8.16
N GLU A 49 42.75 44.03 6.95
CA GLU A 49 41.60 44.14 6.04
C GLU A 49 41.04 42.76 5.68
N LEU A 50 41.93 41.82 5.33
CA LEU A 50 41.54 40.45 5.03
C LEU A 50 40.94 39.74 6.25
N SER A 51 41.48 39.95 7.45
CA SER A 51 40.91 39.34 8.66
C SER A 51 39.52 39.90 8.95
N ARG A 52 39.32 41.22 8.85
CA ARG A 52 37.99 41.85 9.00
C ARG A 52 37.00 41.33 7.96
N ALA A 53 37.42 41.21 6.70
CA ALA A 53 36.57 40.68 5.63
C ALA A 53 36.19 39.21 5.89
N ASN A 54 37.14 38.39 6.37
CA ASN A 54 36.87 37.00 6.76
C ASN A 54 35.91 36.92 7.94
N ASP A 55 36.08 37.76 8.96
CA ASP A 55 35.21 37.81 10.13
C ASP A 55 33.78 38.21 9.75
N GLU A 56 33.63 39.19 8.85
CA GLU A 56 32.33 39.56 8.31
C GLU A 56 31.69 38.42 7.51
N LEU A 57 32.46 37.73 6.68
CA LEU A 57 31.99 36.59 5.91
C LEU A 57 31.56 35.44 6.83
N ALA A 58 32.33 35.17 7.88
CA ALA A 58 32.00 34.18 8.90
C ALA A 58 30.70 34.54 9.63
N LYS A 59 30.51 35.80 10.03
CA LYS A 59 29.26 36.28 10.65
C LYS A 59 28.07 36.11 9.72
N ARG A 60 28.20 36.45 8.43
CA ARG A 60 27.14 36.25 7.43
C ARG A 60 26.80 34.78 7.23
N ASN A 61 27.83 33.92 7.14
CA ASN A 61 27.64 32.48 7.02
C ASN A 61 26.92 31.91 8.25
N LEU A 62 27.33 32.29 9.47
CA LEU A 62 26.68 31.85 10.70
C LEU A 62 25.23 32.35 10.81
N ALA A 63 24.93 33.58 10.37
CA ALA A 63 23.57 34.10 10.35
C ALA A 63 22.66 33.27 9.42
N LEU A 64 23.15 32.93 8.22
CA LEU A 64 22.38 32.15 7.23
C LEU A 64 22.24 30.66 7.61
N GLN A 65 23.18 30.10 8.39
CA GLN A 65 23.13 28.68 8.77
C GLN A 65 21.82 28.32 9.48
N ASN A 66 21.36 29.15 10.41
CA ASN A 66 20.13 28.88 11.15
C ASN A 66 18.90 28.88 10.24
N GLU A 67 18.82 29.83 9.30
CA GLU A 67 17.74 29.91 8.32
C GLU A 67 17.76 28.71 7.35
N LEU A 68 18.94 28.29 6.88
CA LEU A 68 19.09 27.13 6.02
C LEU A 68 18.71 25.82 6.74
N ILE A 69 19.07 25.68 8.02
CA ILE A 69 18.68 24.53 8.84
C ILE A 69 17.15 24.52 9.03
N ALA A 70 16.55 25.68 9.36
CA ALA A 70 15.10 25.80 9.51
C ALA A 70 14.37 25.46 8.20
N LEU A 71 14.84 25.99 7.06
CA LEU A 71 14.26 25.71 5.75
C LEU A 71 14.40 24.23 5.38
N ARG A 72 15.55 23.60 5.66
CA ARG A 72 15.76 22.18 5.44
C ARG A 72 14.83 21.31 6.30
N ALA A 73 14.61 21.70 7.55
CA ALA A 73 13.67 21.00 8.44
C ALA A 73 12.22 21.13 7.93
N ALA A 74 11.83 22.33 7.48
CA ALA A 74 10.50 22.59 6.93
C ALA A 74 10.26 21.83 5.62
N THR A 75 11.24 21.77 4.71
CA THR A 75 11.11 20.99 3.47
C THR A 75 11.08 19.49 3.75
N ALA A 76 11.88 19.01 4.72
CA ALA A 76 11.83 17.61 5.13
C ALA A 76 10.48 17.21 5.73
N SER A 77 9.87 18.08 6.56
CA SER A 77 8.53 17.81 7.12
C SER A 77 7.43 17.91 6.06
N ALA A 78 7.49 18.89 5.16
CA ALA A 78 6.56 18.98 4.03
C ALA A 78 6.66 17.73 3.14
N TYR A 79 7.87 17.27 2.85
CA TYR A 79 8.10 16.05 2.07
C TYR A 79 7.56 14.80 2.78
N SER A 80 7.79 14.65 4.09
CA SER A 80 7.26 13.50 4.83
C SER A 80 5.73 13.50 4.88
N THR A 81 5.09 14.66 5.02
CA THR A 81 3.61 14.76 4.95
C THR A 81 3.09 14.40 3.55
N ALA A 82 3.76 14.85 2.50
CA ALA A 82 3.40 14.49 1.12
C ALA A 82 3.55 12.99 0.87
N GLN A 83 4.62 12.37 1.37
CA GLN A 83 4.84 10.92 1.27
C GLN A 83 3.73 10.15 1.99
N HIS A 84 3.37 10.56 3.20
CA HIS A 84 2.26 9.95 3.95
C HIS A 84 0.92 10.10 3.22
N LEU A 85 0.63 11.27 2.64
CA LEU A 85 -0.56 11.48 1.83
C LEU A 85 -0.57 10.62 0.57
N GLN A 86 0.58 10.43 -0.08
CA GLN A 86 0.73 9.55 -1.23
C GLN A 86 0.41 8.10 -0.88
N ASP A 87 0.90 7.61 0.26
CA ASP A 87 0.65 6.23 0.69
C ASP A 87 -0.81 6.03 1.10
N ARG A 88 -1.39 7.02 1.78
CA ARG A 88 -2.84 7.04 2.07
C ARG A 88 -3.68 7.08 0.79
N TRP A 89 -3.25 7.82 -0.23
CA TRP A 89 -3.93 7.86 -1.53
C TRP A 89 -3.97 6.48 -2.18
N LYS A 90 -2.84 5.77 -2.23
CA LYS A 90 -2.77 4.40 -2.77
C LYS A 90 -3.73 3.45 -2.05
N GLU A 91 -3.84 3.56 -0.72
CA GLU A 91 -4.78 2.74 0.05
C GLU A 91 -6.24 3.05 -0.32
N ILE A 92 -6.59 4.34 -0.44
CA ILE A 92 -7.92 4.77 -0.87
C ILE A 92 -8.21 4.30 -2.29
N GLU A 93 -7.26 4.41 -3.20
CA GLU A 93 -7.39 3.95 -4.58
C GLU A 93 -7.60 2.44 -4.66
N GLN A 94 -6.91 1.65 -3.85
CA GLN A 94 -7.16 0.20 -3.74
C GLN A 94 -8.56 -0.10 -3.21
N LYS A 95 -9.02 0.60 -2.16
CA LYS A 95 -10.39 0.46 -1.64
C LYS A 95 -11.41 0.84 -2.70
N GLN A 96 -11.17 1.95 -3.39
CA GLN A 96 -11.99 2.44 -4.48
C GLN A 96 -12.07 1.42 -5.62
N ALA A 97 -10.94 0.91 -6.12
CA ALA A 97 -10.88 -0.13 -7.14
C ALA A 97 -11.61 -1.41 -6.69
N GLY A 98 -11.47 -1.81 -5.42
CA GLY A 98 -12.19 -2.93 -4.83
C GLY A 98 -13.71 -2.73 -4.80
N LEU A 99 -14.19 -1.50 -4.57
CA LEU A 99 -15.62 -1.17 -4.65
C LEU A 99 -16.08 -1.10 -6.11
N TYR A 100 -15.40 -0.32 -6.95
CA TYR A 100 -15.76 -0.14 -8.36
C TYR A 100 -15.71 -1.45 -9.16
N SER A 101 -14.79 -2.37 -8.87
CA SER A 101 -14.77 -3.68 -9.53
C SER A 101 -16.08 -4.45 -9.34
N LYS A 102 -16.72 -4.35 -8.17
CA LYS A 102 -17.99 -5.01 -7.86
C LYS A 102 -19.20 -4.33 -8.49
N TYR A 103 -19.14 -3.01 -8.65
CA TYR A 103 -20.25 -2.21 -9.20
C TYR A 103 -20.04 -1.82 -10.67
N ARG A 104 -18.95 -2.26 -11.30
CA ARG A 104 -18.69 -2.03 -12.71
C ARG A 104 -19.81 -2.66 -13.54
N PRO A 105 -20.37 -1.96 -14.55
CA PRO A 105 -21.45 -2.51 -15.37
C PRO A 105 -21.16 -3.90 -15.95
N SER A 106 -19.91 -4.16 -16.33
CA SER A 106 -19.48 -5.48 -16.81
C SER A 106 -19.61 -6.58 -15.75
N PHE A 107 -19.25 -6.29 -14.50
CA PHE A 107 -19.35 -7.25 -13.39
C PHE A 107 -20.80 -7.48 -12.96
N LEU A 108 -21.61 -6.42 -12.92
CA LEU A 108 -23.04 -6.52 -12.66
C LEU A 108 -23.76 -7.36 -13.72
N HIS A 109 -23.40 -7.19 -15.00
CA HIS A 109 -23.93 -8.00 -16.09
C HIS A 109 -23.51 -9.48 -15.94
N LEU A 110 -22.23 -9.75 -15.63
CA LEU A 110 -21.77 -11.11 -15.35
C LEU A 110 -22.54 -11.75 -14.19
N ARG A 111 -22.76 -11.00 -13.10
CA ARG A 111 -23.57 -11.47 -11.95
C ARG A 111 -25.01 -11.74 -12.34
N LEU A 112 -25.61 -10.91 -13.20
CA LEU A 112 -26.96 -11.15 -13.71
C LEU A 112 -27.02 -12.43 -14.56
N ARG A 113 -25.99 -12.71 -15.37
CA ARG A 113 -25.89 -13.97 -16.13
C ARG A 113 -25.83 -15.18 -15.21
N HIS A 114 -24.96 -15.17 -14.21
CA HIS A 114 -24.90 -16.25 -13.22
C HIS A 114 -26.24 -16.42 -12.49
N ALA A 115 -26.83 -15.34 -11.99
CA ALA A 115 -28.14 -15.40 -11.33
C ALA A 115 -29.29 -15.85 -12.26
N THR A 116 -29.13 -15.75 -13.59
CA THR A 116 -30.08 -16.29 -14.56
C THR A 116 -29.87 -17.80 -14.72
N SER A 117 -28.62 -18.24 -14.84
CA SER A 117 -28.24 -19.65 -14.88
C SER A 117 -28.64 -20.40 -13.60
N ASP A 118 -28.37 -19.82 -12.42
CA ASP A 118 -28.74 -20.40 -11.12
C ASP A 118 -30.26 -20.53 -10.97
N GLN A 119 -31.01 -19.59 -11.55
CA GLN A 119 -32.46 -19.65 -11.55
C GLN A 119 -32.99 -20.76 -12.47
N ASP A 120 -32.29 -21.02 -13.58
CA ASP A 120 -32.61 -22.09 -14.52
C ASP A 120 -32.40 -23.45 -13.85
N THR A 121 -31.22 -23.67 -13.27
CA THR A 121 -30.88 -24.90 -12.52
C THR A 121 -31.79 -25.11 -11.31
N LEU A 122 -32.22 -24.05 -10.62
CA LEU A 122 -33.26 -24.14 -9.58
C LEU A 122 -34.60 -24.61 -10.15
N THR A 123 -35.02 -24.10 -11.31
CA THR A 123 -36.28 -24.56 -11.91
C THR A 123 -36.19 -26.01 -12.40
N GLU A 124 -35.04 -26.43 -12.93
CA GLU A 124 -34.80 -27.81 -13.34
C GLU A 124 -34.79 -28.76 -12.14
N SER A 125 -34.12 -28.41 -11.05
CA SER A 125 -34.11 -29.23 -9.84
C SER A 125 -35.48 -29.33 -9.16
N LEU A 126 -36.26 -28.23 -9.12
CA LEU A 126 -37.65 -28.28 -8.65
C LEU A 126 -38.51 -29.23 -9.50
N ALA A 127 -38.35 -29.19 -10.83
CA ALA A 127 -39.07 -30.10 -11.73
C ALA A 127 -38.64 -31.56 -11.52
N ALA A 128 -37.33 -31.82 -11.41
CA ALA A 128 -36.79 -33.16 -11.15
C ALA A 128 -37.32 -33.74 -9.83
N ASN A 129 -37.28 -32.97 -8.74
CA ASN A 129 -37.78 -33.38 -7.44
C ASN A 129 -39.29 -33.67 -7.46
N PHE A 130 -40.07 -32.90 -8.23
CA PHE A 130 -41.50 -33.14 -8.38
C PHE A 130 -41.78 -34.43 -9.18
N ILE A 131 -41.01 -34.70 -10.23
CA ILE A 131 -41.12 -35.97 -11.01
C ILE A 131 -40.76 -37.17 -10.13
N GLU A 132 -39.69 -37.07 -9.33
CA GLU A 132 -39.28 -38.13 -8.41
C GLU A 132 -40.34 -38.40 -7.32
N SER A 133 -40.89 -37.34 -6.73
CA SER A 133 -41.96 -37.44 -5.73
C SER A 133 -43.25 -38.04 -6.31
N THR A 134 -43.65 -37.63 -7.52
CA THR A 134 -44.85 -38.17 -8.19
C THR A 134 -44.65 -39.61 -8.69
N ALA A 135 -43.44 -39.98 -9.13
CA ALA A 135 -43.10 -41.36 -9.49
C ALA A 135 -43.10 -42.29 -8.26
N SER A 136 -42.64 -41.81 -7.10
CA SER A 136 -42.68 -42.54 -5.83
C SER A 136 -44.11 -42.78 -5.33
N VAL A 137 -44.99 -41.78 -5.44
CA VAL A 137 -46.42 -41.89 -5.06
C VAL A 137 -47.21 -42.81 -5.99
N ASN A 138 -46.90 -42.84 -7.29
CA ASN A 138 -47.57 -43.74 -8.25
C ASN A 138 -46.97 -45.16 -8.31
N GLY A 139 -45.83 -45.40 -7.65
CA GLY A 139 -45.15 -46.70 -7.60
C GLY A 139 -45.81 -47.77 -6.72
N THR A 140 -46.90 -47.46 -5.99
CA THR A 140 -47.56 -48.39 -5.06
C THR A 140 -48.73 -49.19 -5.66
N ARG A 141 -48.90 -49.24 -6.99
CA ARG A 141 -49.83 -50.16 -7.66
C ARG A 141 -49.13 -51.14 -8.61
N GLY A 142 -48.56 -52.19 -8.02
CA GLY A 142 -48.43 -53.55 -8.59
C GLY A 142 -47.05 -53.97 -9.08
N PRO A 143 -46.75 -55.29 -9.08
CA PRO A 143 -46.69 -56.19 -7.94
C PRO A 143 -45.23 -56.60 -7.61
N SER A 144 -45.05 -57.09 -6.39
CA SER A 144 -43.85 -57.76 -5.91
C SER A 144 -43.23 -58.71 -6.93
N ARG A 145 -41.95 -58.48 -7.25
CA ARG A 145 -41.04 -59.51 -7.70
C ARG A 145 -39.85 -59.55 -6.75
N THR A 146 -39.88 -60.58 -5.92
CA THR A 146 -38.73 -61.14 -5.24
C THR A 146 -37.66 -61.49 -6.27
N ASP A 147 -36.40 -61.23 -5.94
CA ASP A 147 -35.28 -62.18 -6.02
C ASP A 147 -33.96 -61.41 -6.16
N SER A 148 -33.27 -61.28 -5.04
CA SER A 148 -31.80 -61.28 -5.00
C SER A 148 -31.36 -62.73 -4.80
N PRO A 149 -30.26 -63.21 -5.40
CA PRO A 149 -28.97 -62.99 -4.74
C PRO A 149 -27.72 -62.89 -5.65
N ALA A 150 -26.60 -62.61 -4.97
CA ALA A 150 -25.20 -62.92 -5.30
C ALA A 150 -24.38 -61.85 -6.07
N ALA A 151 -23.86 -60.88 -5.31
CA ALA A 151 -22.61 -60.21 -5.63
C ALA A 151 -21.44 -60.96 -4.97
N GLY A 152 -20.57 -61.54 -5.79
CA GLY A 152 -19.33 -62.19 -5.38
C GLY A 152 -18.24 -61.18 -5.02
N MET A 153 -17.51 -61.53 -3.96
CA MET A 153 -16.32 -60.88 -3.44
C MET A 153 -15.24 -60.62 -4.48
N ALA A 154 -14.62 -59.44 -4.44
CA ALA A 154 -13.22 -59.27 -4.78
C ALA A 154 -12.56 -58.34 -3.75
N VAL A 155 -11.56 -58.91 -3.09
CA VAL A 155 -10.67 -58.35 -2.07
C VAL A 155 -9.68 -57.37 -2.70
N SER A 156 -9.39 -56.26 -2.01
CA SER A 156 -8.10 -55.58 -2.12
C SER A 156 -7.81 -54.74 -0.87
N GLN A 157 -6.67 -55.06 -0.25
CA GLN A 157 -6.11 -54.49 0.97
C GLN A 157 -5.62 -53.04 0.80
N GLY A 158 -5.50 -52.30 1.91
CA GLY A 158 -4.62 -51.13 1.95
C GLY A 158 -4.79 -50.17 3.13
N GLY A 159 -4.22 -50.53 4.30
CA GLY A 159 -3.31 -49.68 5.09
C GLY A 159 -3.81 -48.45 5.89
N GLY A 160 -3.44 -48.43 7.19
CA GLY A 160 -3.08 -47.22 7.97
C GLY A 160 -4.22 -46.56 8.75
N SER A 161 -4.40 -46.83 10.05
CA SER A 161 -3.66 -46.34 11.23
C SER A 161 -4.40 -45.22 11.98
N GLN A 162 -4.92 -45.61 13.15
CA GLN A 162 -5.00 -44.90 14.45
C GLN A 162 -5.46 -43.44 14.52
N GLY A 163 -6.50 -43.23 15.35
CA GLY A 163 -6.87 -41.95 15.96
C GLY A 163 -8.03 -42.16 16.92
N ALA A 164 -7.73 -42.46 18.19
CA ALA A 164 -8.71 -42.68 19.24
C ALA A 164 -9.08 -41.37 19.96
N LEU A 165 -10.30 -41.39 20.52
CA LEU A 165 -10.82 -40.69 21.72
C LEU A 165 -11.89 -39.63 21.47
N GLY A 166 -13.03 -39.82 22.15
CA GLY A 166 -14.00 -38.76 22.43
C GLY A 166 -15.46 -39.20 22.50
N ARG A 167 -15.85 -39.88 23.58
CA ARG A 167 -17.25 -40.12 23.96
C ARG A 167 -17.98 -38.79 24.19
N GLY A 168 -19.23 -38.71 23.74
CA GLY A 168 -20.18 -37.66 24.12
C GLY A 168 -21.57 -37.99 23.57
N ARG A 169 -22.27 -38.90 24.25
CA ARG A 169 -23.66 -39.29 24.02
C ARG A 169 -24.51 -38.49 25.00
N GLU A 170 -25.30 -37.55 24.48
CA GLU A 170 -26.45 -36.99 25.17
C GLU A 170 -27.61 -36.85 24.17
N ASP A 171 -28.49 -37.84 24.26
CA ASP A 171 -29.94 -37.79 24.12
C ASP A 171 -30.54 -36.42 23.74
N PHE A 172 -30.90 -36.25 22.46
CA PHE A 172 -31.93 -35.28 22.08
C PHE A 172 -33.22 -36.02 21.75
N VAL A 173 -34.17 -35.84 22.66
CA VAL A 173 -35.53 -36.36 22.68
C VAL A 173 -36.30 -35.88 21.46
N GLY A 174 -37.08 -36.80 20.90
CA GLY A 174 -37.90 -36.58 19.73
C GLY A 174 -38.81 -35.37 19.83
N ALA A 175 -38.86 -34.62 18.73
CA ALA A 175 -39.90 -33.64 18.46
C ALA A 175 -40.22 -33.71 16.97
N GLY A 176 -41.41 -34.22 16.66
CA GLY A 176 -42.14 -33.92 15.44
C GLY A 176 -41.48 -34.37 14.14
N MET A 177 -41.63 -35.66 13.83
CA MET A 177 -41.80 -36.10 12.44
C MET A 177 -43.11 -35.45 11.95
N GLY A 178 -43.05 -34.15 11.62
CA GLY A 178 -44.12 -33.48 10.93
C GLY A 178 -44.23 -34.15 9.58
N ASP A 179 -45.38 -34.78 9.33
CA ASP A 179 -45.76 -35.34 8.05
C ASP A 179 -45.26 -34.43 6.93
N ALA A 180 -44.23 -34.90 6.21
CA ALA A 180 -43.84 -34.34 4.94
C ALA A 180 -44.96 -34.68 3.96
N GLN A 181 -46.05 -33.92 4.05
CA GLN A 181 -47.09 -33.91 3.05
C GLN A 181 -46.38 -33.70 1.70
N PRO A 182 -46.66 -34.52 0.68
CA PRO A 182 -46.08 -34.32 -0.64
C PRO A 182 -46.36 -32.86 -1.01
N VAL A 183 -45.32 -32.10 -1.41
CA VAL A 183 -45.46 -30.72 -1.87
C VAL A 183 -46.71 -30.68 -2.73
N SER A 184 -47.76 -30.01 -2.25
CA SER A 184 -49.05 -30.10 -2.92
C SER A 184 -48.82 -29.66 -4.36
N LEU A 185 -49.45 -30.34 -5.32
CA LEU A 185 -49.29 -30.00 -6.74
C LEU A 185 -49.48 -28.49 -6.97
N GLU A 186 -50.37 -27.87 -6.21
CA GLU A 186 -50.63 -26.44 -6.22
C GLU A 186 -49.44 -25.61 -5.68
N ASP A 187 -48.79 -26.03 -4.60
CA ASP A 187 -47.58 -25.39 -4.07
C ASP A 187 -46.39 -25.52 -5.04
N PHE A 188 -46.23 -26.68 -5.70
CA PHE A 188 -45.24 -26.86 -6.76
C PHE A 188 -45.53 -25.92 -7.94
N ILE A 189 -46.77 -25.91 -8.45
CA ILE A 189 -47.15 -25.03 -9.56
C ILE A 189 -46.93 -23.55 -9.20
N ARG A 190 -47.25 -23.14 -7.97
CA ARG A 190 -47.05 -21.77 -7.50
C ARG A 190 -45.57 -21.41 -7.45
N THR A 191 -44.74 -22.25 -6.83
CA THR A 191 -43.30 -22.01 -6.65
C THR A 191 -42.54 -22.07 -7.97
N PHE A 192 -42.84 -23.06 -8.82
CA PHE A 192 -42.26 -23.20 -10.15
C PHE A 192 -42.62 -22.02 -11.07
N LYS A 193 -43.90 -21.62 -11.12
CA LYS A 193 -44.32 -20.44 -11.90
C LYS A 193 -43.68 -19.16 -11.39
N ALA A 194 -43.55 -18.98 -10.08
CA ALA A 194 -42.87 -17.83 -9.50
C ALA A 194 -41.37 -17.80 -9.89
N ALA A 195 -40.68 -18.93 -9.77
CA ALA A 195 -39.28 -19.06 -10.14
C ALA A 195 -39.05 -18.81 -11.64
N ARG A 196 -39.92 -19.33 -12.52
CA ARG A 196 -39.81 -19.13 -13.97
C ARG A 196 -40.12 -17.69 -14.41
N LYS A 197 -41.06 -17.01 -13.74
CA LYS A 197 -41.29 -15.57 -13.94
C LYS A 197 -40.04 -14.74 -13.63
N VAL A 198 -39.31 -15.08 -12.56
CA VAL A 198 -38.06 -14.41 -12.20
C VAL A 198 -36.97 -14.71 -13.25
N TYR A 199 -36.83 -15.95 -13.69
CA TYR A 199 -35.91 -16.34 -14.76
C TYR A 199 -36.15 -15.52 -16.04
N HIS A 200 -37.38 -15.51 -16.57
CA HIS A 200 -37.66 -14.82 -17.82
C HIS A 200 -37.44 -13.30 -17.71
N LYS A 201 -37.78 -12.70 -16.57
CA LYS A 201 -37.44 -11.29 -16.31
C LYS A 201 -35.94 -11.08 -16.40
N ARG A 202 -35.13 -11.88 -15.68
CA ARG A 202 -33.66 -11.76 -15.70
C ARG A 202 -33.07 -12.02 -17.08
N ALA A 203 -33.59 -13.00 -17.82
CA ALA A 203 -33.16 -13.34 -19.17
C ALA A 203 -33.38 -12.18 -20.16
N ILE A 204 -34.58 -11.58 -20.16
CA ILE A 204 -34.91 -10.40 -20.99
C ILE A 204 -33.98 -9.24 -20.65
N TRP A 205 -33.75 -8.96 -19.36
CA TRP A 205 -32.84 -7.89 -18.94
C TRP A 205 -31.39 -8.17 -19.32
N CYS A 206 -30.93 -9.41 -19.22
CA CYS A 206 -29.60 -9.85 -19.63
C CYS A 206 -29.37 -9.68 -21.14
N GLU A 207 -30.37 -10.04 -21.95
CA GLU A 207 -30.33 -9.89 -23.41
C GLU A 207 -30.27 -8.42 -23.81
N ARG A 208 -31.15 -7.58 -23.25
CA ARG A 208 -31.16 -6.14 -23.50
C ARG A 208 -29.85 -5.47 -23.09
N TRP A 209 -29.25 -5.88 -21.97
CA TRP A 209 -27.94 -5.42 -21.55
C TRP A 209 -26.84 -5.86 -22.54
N SER A 210 -26.89 -7.11 -23.00
CA SER A 210 -25.94 -7.63 -24.00
C SER A 210 -26.01 -6.88 -25.34
N ARG A 211 -27.18 -6.36 -25.71
CA ARG A 211 -27.40 -5.53 -26.90
C ARG A 211 -26.99 -4.07 -26.74
N GLY A 212 -26.58 -3.65 -25.54
CA GLY A 212 -26.23 -2.25 -25.25
C GLY A 212 -27.44 -1.32 -25.10
N GLU A 213 -28.66 -1.86 -24.99
CA GLU A 213 -29.89 -1.07 -24.80
C GLU A 213 -30.07 -0.55 -23.37
N VAL A 214 -29.12 -0.86 -22.47
CA VAL A 214 -29.10 -0.43 -21.08
C VAL A 214 -28.09 0.70 -20.93
N ALA A 215 -28.57 1.93 -20.92
CA ALA A 215 -27.76 3.11 -20.61
C ALA A 215 -27.70 3.35 -19.10
N TRP A 216 -26.49 3.56 -18.58
CA TRP A 216 -26.28 4.05 -17.22
C TRP A 216 -26.31 5.58 -17.26
N ARG A 217 -26.89 6.24 -16.25
CA ARG A 217 -26.74 7.69 -16.11
C ARG A 217 -25.27 7.97 -15.82
N GLU A 218 -24.65 8.80 -16.63
CA GLU A 218 -23.40 9.46 -16.25
C GLU A 218 -23.81 10.72 -15.49
N ASP A 219 -23.54 10.74 -14.18
CA ASP A 219 -23.61 11.95 -13.35
C ASP A 219 -22.32 12.76 -13.53
#